data_AF-A0A7J8MTT9-F1
#
_entry.id   AF-A0A7J8MTT9-F1
#
_cell.length_a   1.000
_cell.length_b   1.000
_cell.length_c   1.000
_cell.angle_alpha   90.00
_cell.angle_beta   90.00
_cell.angle_gamma   90.00
#
_symmetry.space_group_name_H-M   'P 1'
#
loop_
_entity.id
_entity.type
_entity.pdbx_description
1 polymer ?
#
loop_
_entity_poly.entity_id
_entity_poly.type
_entity_poly.pdbx_seq_one_letter_code
_entity_poly.pdbx_strand_id
1 'polypeptide(L)'
;MGAYDLLEIYCELIVARMPSIESQKNCPIDLKEAISSVIFASARCEEIPELKDVTKHLTTKYGKDFTTSALELHPDSGVGRMLVDKLSVKAPDGPTKLKILTAIAEEHNIKWDPESFGAKESKVYDNLLNGPSTLPEATKMSAGPHNTQASTGYYVQRPPSVQDPKHIAKSDVPSSFYEHKSRLSPHPKNFDYSNTSANNSVSSGAYHLRSKPQ
;
A
#
# COMPACT_ATOMS: atom_id res chain seq x y z
N MET A 1 -1.29 20.96 6.61
CA MET A 1 -0.42 20.03 7.34
C MET A 1 0.62 19.48 6.38
N GLY A 2 1.89 19.80 6.63
CA GLY A 2 3.05 19.28 5.91
C GLY A 2 3.43 17.88 6.39
N ALA A 3 4.51 17.33 5.81
CA ALA A 3 5.02 16.02 6.22
C ALA A 3 5.57 16.04 7.65
N TYR A 4 6.30 17.09 8.02
CA TYR A 4 6.91 17.22 9.35
C TYR A 4 5.88 17.39 10.46
N ASP A 5 4.82 18.17 10.23
CA ASP A 5 3.70 18.28 11.18
C ASP A 5 3.08 16.90 11.48
N LEU A 6 2.93 16.06 10.46
CA LEU A 6 2.39 14.71 10.64
C LEU A 6 3.38 13.80 11.38
N LEU A 7 4.67 13.94 11.09
CA LEU A 7 5.73 13.20 11.77
C LEU A 7 5.82 13.58 13.26
N GLU A 8 5.69 14.86 13.58
CA GLU A 8 5.63 15.36 14.96
C GLU A 8 4.51 14.69 15.74
N ILE A 9 3.29 14.68 15.20
CA ILE A 9 2.12 14.02 15.82
C ILE A 9 2.39 12.53 16.06
N TYR A 10 3.01 11.83 15.10
CA TYR A 10 3.36 10.42 15.27
C TYR A 10 4.42 10.20 16.34
N CYS A 11 5.45 11.04 16.41
CA CYS A 11 6.46 10.99 17.46
C CYS A 11 5.84 11.23 18.85
N GLU A 12 4.96 12.23 18.97
CA GLU A 12 4.23 12.51 20.22
C GLU A 12 3.38 11.31 20.66
N LEU A 13 2.64 10.68 19.74
CA LEU A 13 1.84 9.50 20.03
C LEU A 13 2.70 8.32 20.52
N ILE A 14 3.84 8.08 19.87
CA ILE A 14 4.79 7.02 20.25
C ILE A 14 5.31 7.27 21.67
N VAL A 15 5.73 8.51 21.98
CA VAL A 15 6.22 8.89 23.30
C VAL A 15 5.12 8.73 24.36
N ALA A 16 3.92 9.22 24.08
CA ALA A 16 2.77 9.11 25.01
C ALA A 16 2.38 7.65 25.30
N ARG A 17 2.73 6.72 24.42
CA ARG A 17 2.37 5.30 24.52
C ARG A 17 3.58 4.38 24.74
N MET A 18 4.72 4.94 25.16
CA MET A 18 5.95 4.18 25.42
C MET A 18 5.77 2.96 26.35
N PRO A 19 5.00 3.04 27.47
CA PRO A 19 4.79 1.86 28.32
C PRO A 19 4.10 0.69 27.60
N SER A 20 3.22 0.96 26.63
CA SER A 20 2.58 -0.07 25.82
C SER A 20 3.56 -0.69 24.83
N ILE A 21 4.42 0.14 24.23
CA ILE A 21 5.48 -0.30 23.32
C ILE A 21 6.48 -1.19 24.06
N GLU A 22 6.88 -0.82 25.28
CA GLU A 22 7.82 -1.59 26.08
C GLU A 22 7.26 -2.95 26.52
N SER A 23 6.02 -2.98 27.02
CA SER A 23 5.40 -4.18 27.59
C SER A 23 4.97 -5.23 26.56
N GLN A 24 4.60 -4.80 25.34
CA GLN A 24 4.11 -5.72 24.31
C GLN A 24 5.23 -6.22 23.40
N LYS A 25 5.17 -7.50 23.03
CA LYS A 25 6.15 -8.09 22.09
C LYS A 25 5.88 -7.68 20.64
N ASN A 26 4.60 -7.64 20.26
CA ASN A 26 4.17 -7.27 18.92
C ASN A 26 3.74 -5.79 18.90
N CYS A 27 3.82 -5.16 17.73
CA CYS A 27 3.37 -3.77 17.57
C CYS A 27 1.86 -3.68 17.81
N PRO A 28 1.40 -2.82 18.76
CA PRO A 28 -0.03 -2.57 18.97
C PRO A 28 -0.68 -2.04 17.69
N ILE A 29 -1.93 -2.44 17.41
CA ILE A 29 -2.62 -2.06 16.16
C ILE A 29 -2.90 -0.54 16.07
N ASP A 30 -3.15 0.09 17.22
CA ASP A 30 -3.37 1.53 17.38
C ASP A 30 -2.09 2.35 17.19
N LEU A 31 -0.91 1.74 17.39
CA LEU A 31 0.38 2.40 17.19
C LEU A 31 1.06 2.04 15.88
N LYS A 32 0.60 0.98 15.20
CA LYS A 32 1.22 0.47 13.98
C LYS A 32 1.35 1.56 12.92
N GLU A 33 0.33 2.40 12.74
CA GLU A 33 0.41 3.49 11.76
C GLU A 33 1.52 4.48 12.08
N ALA A 34 1.59 4.97 13.32
CA ALA A 34 2.61 5.94 13.74
C ALA A 34 4.02 5.35 13.65
N ILE A 35 4.22 4.15 14.18
CA ILE A 35 5.53 3.48 14.22
C ILE A 35 6.03 3.17 12.81
N SER A 36 5.20 2.55 11.97
CA SER A 36 5.58 2.25 10.58
C SER A 36 5.82 3.53 9.78
N SER A 37 5.06 4.59 10.04
CA SER A 37 5.22 5.90 9.38
C SER A 37 6.54 6.58 9.74
N VAL A 38 6.96 6.54 11.01
CA VAL A 38 8.27 7.05 11.45
C VAL A 38 9.41 6.26 10.79
N ILE A 39 9.29 4.92 10.73
CA ILE A 39 10.27 4.07 10.05
C ILE A 39 10.37 4.45 8.57
N PHE A 40 9.24 4.56 7.88
CA PHE A 40 9.18 4.96 6.47
C PHE A 40 9.83 6.33 6.21
N ALA A 41 9.58 7.30 7.10
CA ALA A 41 10.14 8.64 7.01
C ALA A 41 11.66 8.65 7.22
N SER A 42 12.21 7.78 8.06
CA SER A 42 13.65 7.74 8.36
C SER A 42 14.57 7.56 7.13
N ALA A 43 14.05 6.96 6.06
CA ALA A 43 14.78 6.78 4.80
C ALA A 43 14.63 7.95 3.81
N ARG A 44 13.73 8.90 4.08
CA ARG A 44 13.36 10.02 3.19
C ARG A 44 13.73 11.38 3.76
N CYS A 45 13.78 11.49 5.09
CA CYS A 45 14.13 12.69 5.83
C CYS A 45 15.62 12.64 6.21
N GLU A 46 16.50 13.12 5.34
CA GLU A 46 17.96 13.13 5.58
C GLU A 46 18.38 14.19 6.59
N GLU A 47 17.60 15.26 6.70
CA GLU A 47 17.77 16.38 7.62
C GLU A 47 17.46 16.04 9.08
N ILE A 48 16.84 14.88 9.36
CA ILE A 48 16.55 14.40 10.71
C ILE A 48 17.22 13.03 10.93
N PRO A 49 18.55 12.99 11.14
CA PRO A 49 19.30 11.74 11.27
C PRO A 49 18.86 10.88 12.47
N GLU A 50 18.30 11.48 13.53
CA GLU A 50 17.81 10.81 14.73
C GLU A 50 16.69 9.79 14.42
N LEU A 51 15.94 9.98 13.33
CA LEU A 51 14.92 9.01 12.90
C LEU A 51 15.55 7.66 12.54
N LYS A 52 16.79 7.64 12.05
CA LYS A 52 17.50 6.38 11.77
C LYS A 52 17.82 5.63 13.04
N ASP A 53 18.15 6.34 14.12
CA ASP A 53 18.35 5.74 15.44
C ASP A 53 17.03 5.20 16.00
N VAL A 54 15.92 5.94 15.85
CA VAL A 54 14.58 5.45 16.23
C VAL A 54 14.24 4.17 15.46
N THR A 55 14.46 4.15 14.14
CA THR A 55 14.26 2.96 13.30
C THR A 55 15.11 1.78 13.77
N LYS A 56 16.37 2.01 14.18
CA LYS A 56 17.23 0.95 14.73
C LYS A 56 16.64 0.35 16.01
N HIS A 57 16.16 1.17 16.95
CA HIS A 57 15.53 0.68 18.17
C HIS A 57 14.24 -0.08 17.87
N LEU A 58 13.40 0.42 16.96
CA LEU A 58 12.17 -0.25 16.53
C LEU A 58 12.46 -1.57 15.79
N THR A 59 13.55 -1.63 15.01
CA THR A 59 14.03 -2.87 14.38
C THR A 59 14.42 -3.90 15.42
N THR A 60 15.14 -3.49 16.48
CA THR A 60 15.48 -4.38 17.60
C THR A 60 14.21 -4.84 18.35
N LYS A 61 13.21 -3.97 18.48
CA LYS A 61 11.98 -4.25 19.21
C LYS A 61 11.02 -5.18 18.46
N TYR A 62 10.75 -4.92 17.18
CA TYR A 62 9.71 -5.61 16.39
C TYR A 62 10.25 -6.46 15.25
N GLY A 63 11.55 -6.41 14.99
CA GLY A 63 12.22 -7.23 13.98
C GLY A 63 12.46 -6.50 12.65
N LYS A 64 13.33 -7.12 11.85
CA LYS A 64 13.71 -6.62 10.52
C LYS A 64 12.55 -6.67 9.55
N ASP A 65 11.77 -7.74 9.54
CA ASP A 65 10.66 -7.91 8.59
C ASP A 65 9.61 -6.80 8.74
N PHE A 66 9.30 -6.40 9.98
CA PHE A 66 8.41 -5.27 10.27
C PHE A 66 8.96 -3.96 9.70
N THR A 67 10.26 -3.73 9.90
CA THR A 67 10.93 -2.50 9.47
C THR A 67 11.05 -2.44 7.95
N THR A 68 11.47 -3.52 7.30
CA THR A 68 11.55 -3.64 5.85
C THR A 68 10.17 -3.47 5.21
N SER A 69 9.13 -4.09 5.79
CA SER A 69 7.75 -3.93 5.31
C SER A 69 7.32 -2.45 5.32
N ALA A 70 7.64 -1.69 6.37
CA ALA A 70 7.39 -0.26 6.44
C ALA A 70 8.21 0.56 5.43
N LEU A 71 9.50 0.27 5.28
CA LEU A 71 10.39 0.97 4.35
C LEU A 71 9.99 0.77 2.89
N GLU A 72 9.61 -0.45 2.52
CA GLU A 72 9.27 -0.87 1.16
C GLU A 72 7.77 -0.71 0.82
N LEU A 73 6.95 -0.22 1.76
CA LEU A 73 5.50 -0.07 1.60
C LEU A 73 4.78 -1.37 1.20
N HIS A 74 5.06 -2.44 1.93
CA HIS A 74 4.31 -3.68 1.77
C HIS A 74 2.80 -3.46 2.04
N PRO A 75 1.89 -4.27 1.47
CA PRO A 75 0.44 -4.08 1.63
C PRO A 75 -0.04 -4.08 3.09
N ASP A 76 0.68 -4.78 3.97
CA ASP A 76 0.40 -4.90 5.39
C ASP A 76 1.30 -4.02 6.28
N SER A 77 2.10 -3.14 5.69
CA SER A 77 3.06 -2.27 6.40
C SER A 77 2.40 -1.33 7.41
N GLY A 78 1.19 -0.88 7.12
CA GLY A 78 0.43 0.05 7.95
C GLY A 78 0.94 1.49 7.90
N VAL A 79 1.82 1.86 6.95
CA VAL A 79 2.29 3.24 6.80
C VAL A 79 1.11 4.17 6.44
N GLY A 80 1.06 5.34 7.07
CA GLY A 80 0.01 6.33 6.83
C GLY A 80 0.06 6.88 5.40
N ARG A 81 -1.03 6.69 4.64
CA ARG A 81 -1.10 7.08 3.22
C ARG A 81 -0.77 8.55 2.99
N MET A 82 -1.26 9.43 3.87
CA MET A 82 -0.99 10.86 3.77
C MET A 82 0.50 11.18 3.91
N LEU A 83 1.23 10.46 4.77
CA LEU A 83 2.68 10.65 4.91
C LEU A 83 3.42 10.18 3.65
N VAL A 84 3.01 9.03 3.10
CA VAL A 84 3.57 8.52 1.84
C VAL A 84 3.40 9.55 0.73
N ASP A 85 2.20 10.09 0.55
CA ASP A 85 1.92 11.07 -0.51
C ASP A 85 2.76 12.34 -0.35
N LYS A 86 3.04 12.77 0.89
CA LYS A 86 3.80 13.99 1.20
C LYS A 86 5.30 13.82 1.09
N LEU A 87 5.83 12.64 1.43
CA LEU A 87 7.27 12.33 1.36
C LEU A 87 7.68 11.64 0.04
N SER A 88 6.72 11.24 -0.79
CA SER A 88 7.02 10.65 -2.09
C SER A 88 7.47 11.72 -3.06
N VAL A 89 8.54 11.41 -3.81
CA VAL A 89 9.06 12.29 -4.85
C VAL A 89 8.11 12.22 -6.04
N LYS A 90 7.29 13.27 -6.18
CA LYS A 90 6.41 13.45 -7.34
C LYS A 90 6.76 14.75 -8.04
N ALA A 91 6.98 14.67 -9.34
CA ALA A 91 7.16 15.87 -10.16
C ALA A 91 5.86 16.71 -10.12
N PRO A 92 5.95 18.04 -9.92
CA PRO A 92 4.80 18.91 -10.03
C PRO A 92 4.26 18.90 -11.46
N ASP A 93 2.95 19.07 -11.60
CA ASP A 93 2.28 19.18 -12.91
C ASP A 93 2.62 20.50 -13.61
N GLY A 94 2.53 20.51 -14.94
CA GLY A 94 2.84 21.68 -15.77
C GLY A 94 2.12 22.96 -15.34
N PRO A 95 0.80 22.94 -15.07
CA PRO A 95 0.08 24.09 -14.54
C PRO A 95 0.64 24.60 -13.21
N THR A 96 0.96 23.72 -12.26
CA THR A 96 1.60 24.10 -11.00
C THR A 96 2.98 24.72 -11.22
N LYS A 97 3.80 24.14 -12.12
CA LYS A 97 5.10 24.74 -12.50
C LYS A 97 4.93 26.15 -13.04
N LEU A 98 4.03 26.33 -14.01
CA LEU A 98 3.73 27.64 -14.61
C LEU A 98 3.30 28.66 -13.56
N LYS A 99 2.39 28.27 -12.66
CA LYS A 99 1.91 29.14 -11.59
C LYS A 99 3.05 29.58 -10.66
N ILE A 100 3.90 28.65 -10.23
CA ILE A 100 5.02 28.96 -9.34
C ILE A 100 6.06 29.85 -10.04
N LEU A 101 6.43 29.52 -11.28
CA LEU A 101 7.39 30.31 -12.05
C LEU A 101 6.92 31.75 -12.28
N THR A 102 5.64 31.93 -12.62
CA THR A 102 5.05 33.26 -12.79
C THR A 102 5.08 34.04 -11.47
N ALA A 103 4.72 33.42 -10.34
CA ALA A 103 4.75 34.09 -9.04
C ALA A 103 6.16 34.55 -8.64
N ILE A 104 7.19 33.71 -8.88
CA ILE A 104 8.60 34.06 -8.63
C ILE A 104 9.04 35.22 -9.53
N ALA A 105 8.64 35.20 -10.81
CA ALA A 105 8.99 36.26 -11.75
C ALA A 105 8.37 37.61 -11.34
N GLU A 106 7.12 37.60 -10.89
CA GLU A 106 6.44 38.79 -10.35
C GLU A 106 7.13 39.32 -9.10
N GLU A 107 7.48 38.44 -8.13
CA GLU A 107 8.18 38.82 -6.89
C GLU A 107 9.53 39.50 -7.18
N HIS A 108 10.25 39.02 -8.18
CA HIS A 108 11.56 39.55 -8.56
C HIS A 108 11.52 40.56 -9.72
N ASN A 109 10.34 41.01 -10.15
CA ASN A 109 10.15 41.96 -11.26
C ASN A 109 10.83 41.52 -12.57
N ILE A 110 10.85 40.22 -12.83
CA ILE A 110 11.40 39.62 -14.04
C ILE A 110 10.31 39.57 -15.11
N LYS A 111 10.62 40.06 -16.32
CA LYS A 111 9.72 39.91 -17.47
C LYS A 111 9.65 38.43 -17.88
N TRP A 112 8.53 37.79 -17.58
CA TRP A 112 8.26 36.38 -17.86
C TRP A 112 7.07 36.23 -18.82
N ASP A 113 7.17 35.28 -19.74
CA ASP A 113 6.10 34.90 -20.67
C ASP A 113 5.73 33.42 -20.45
N PRO A 114 4.63 33.12 -19.73
CA PRO A 114 4.20 31.77 -19.42
C PRO A 114 3.85 30.93 -20.66
N GLU A 115 3.33 31.56 -21.73
CA GLU A 115 2.89 30.86 -22.93
C GLU A 115 4.07 30.28 -23.70
N SER A 116 5.18 31.01 -23.74
CA SER A 116 6.43 30.57 -24.36
C SER A 116 7.03 29.30 -23.70
N PHE A 117 6.77 29.09 -22.41
CA PHE A 117 7.23 27.93 -21.65
C PHE A 117 6.24 26.76 -21.75
N GLY A 118 4.94 27.01 -21.56
CA GLY A 118 3.89 26.00 -21.64
C GLY A 118 3.83 25.28 -23.00
N ALA A 119 4.06 26.02 -24.10
CA ALA A 119 4.13 25.45 -25.45
C ALA A 119 5.32 24.50 -25.67
N LYS A 120 6.38 24.61 -24.85
CA LYS A 120 7.57 23.75 -24.91
C LYS A 120 7.41 22.49 -24.06
N GLU A 121 6.79 22.56 -22.89
CA GLU A 121 6.53 21.36 -22.07
C GLU A 121 5.51 20.42 -22.73
N SER A 122 4.42 20.94 -23.33
CA SER A 122 3.43 20.09 -24.01
C SER A 122 4.05 19.23 -25.11
N LYS A 123 4.94 19.82 -25.92
CA LYS A 123 5.64 19.11 -27.01
C LYS A 123 6.56 17.99 -26.51
N VAL A 124 7.15 18.13 -25.32
CA VAL A 124 8.05 17.11 -24.77
C VAL A 124 7.26 15.86 -24.35
N TYR A 125 6.05 16.02 -23.80
CA TYR A 125 5.19 14.89 -23.45
C TYR A 125 4.62 14.16 -24.68
N ASP A 126 4.24 14.88 -25.74
CA ASP A 126 3.74 14.28 -27.00
C ASP A 126 4.80 13.41 -27.69
N ASN A 127 6.07 13.83 -27.64
CA ASN A 127 7.18 13.07 -28.24
C ASN A 127 7.57 11.80 -27.47
N LEU A 128 7.27 11.71 -26.17
CA LEU A 128 7.57 10.54 -25.34
C LEU A 128 6.46 9.47 -25.39
N LEU A 129 5.24 9.84 -25.80
CA LEU A 129 4.10 8.93 -25.91
C LEU A 129 4.00 8.27 -27.30
N ASN A 130 4.62 8.87 -28.31
CA ASN A 130 4.70 8.31 -29.65
C ASN A 130 5.97 7.45 -29.79
N GLY A 131 5.86 6.15 -29.47
CA GLY A 131 6.88 5.17 -29.87
C GLY A 131 7.09 5.22 -31.39
N PRO A 132 8.30 4.91 -31.91
CA PRO A 132 8.63 5.08 -33.32
C PRO A 132 7.77 4.15 -34.19
N SER A 133 6.67 4.69 -34.71
CA SER A 133 5.86 4.04 -35.73
C SER A 133 6.50 4.27 -37.10
N THR A 134 7.53 3.49 -37.42
CA THR A 134 8.03 3.38 -38.80
C THR A 134 8.13 1.90 -39.18
N LEU A 135 7.01 1.32 -39.59
CA LEU A 135 7.02 0.14 -40.45
C LEU A 135 7.09 0.65 -41.90
N PRO A 136 8.10 0.25 -42.70
CA PRO A 136 8.17 0.66 -44.10
C PRO A 136 7.07 -0.03 -44.91
N GLU A 137 6.21 0.82 -45.46
CA GLU A 137 5.17 0.52 -46.43
C GLU A 137 5.79 -0.07 -47.71
N ALA A 138 5.44 -1.33 -48.02
CA ALA A 138 5.79 -1.97 -49.28
C ALA A 138 4.66 -1.76 -50.30
N THR A 139 4.88 -0.86 -51.24
CA THR A 139 4.07 -0.69 -52.45
C THR A 139 4.33 -1.83 -53.44
N LYS A 140 3.27 -2.48 -53.98
CA LYS A 140 2.94 -2.54 -55.43
C LYS A 140 1.99 -3.69 -55.84
N MET A 141 0.86 -3.27 -56.41
CA MET A 141 0.23 -3.70 -57.69
C MET A 141 -0.31 -5.13 -57.87
N SER A 142 -1.63 -5.28 -58.15
CA SER A 142 -2.18 -5.58 -59.49
C SER A 142 -3.70 -5.84 -59.46
N ALA A 143 -4.35 -5.66 -60.61
CA ALA A 143 -5.80 -5.56 -60.89
C ALA A 143 -6.57 -6.90 -60.90
N GLY A 144 -7.91 -6.82 -60.79
CA GLY A 144 -8.89 -7.93 -60.69
C GLY A 144 -9.08 -8.81 -61.95
N PRO A 145 -10.17 -9.62 -62.12
CA PRO A 145 -11.52 -9.42 -61.57
C PRO A 145 -12.22 -10.68 -60.97
N HIS A 146 -13.42 -10.45 -60.44
CA HIS A 146 -14.40 -11.39 -59.89
C HIS A 146 -14.74 -12.61 -60.79
N ASN A 147 -14.87 -13.79 -60.18
CA ASN A 147 -15.91 -14.77 -60.59
C ASN A 147 -16.32 -15.70 -59.44
N THR A 148 -17.60 -16.05 -59.42
CA THR A 148 -18.33 -16.79 -58.39
C THR A 148 -18.18 -18.30 -58.59
N GLN A 149 -17.93 -19.10 -57.53
CA GLN A 149 -18.66 -20.37 -57.24
C GLN A 149 -18.05 -21.22 -56.09
N ALA A 150 -19.00 -21.84 -55.36
CA ALA A 150 -18.95 -23.15 -54.67
C ALA A 150 -18.21 -23.32 -53.32
N SER A 151 -19.03 -23.24 -52.26
CA SER A 151 -19.29 -24.27 -51.21
C SER A 151 -18.14 -25.12 -50.64
N THR A 152 -17.91 -25.00 -49.33
CA THR A 152 -17.64 -26.02 -48.28
C THR A 152 -17.15 -25.25 -47.05
N GLY A 153 -17.55 -25.42 -45.80
CA GLY A 153 -18.57 -26.21 -45.10
C GLY A 153 -18.64 -25.67 -43.66
N TYR A 154 -19.61 -26.18 -42.89
CA TYR A 154 -19.78 -26.10 -41.42
C TYR A 154 -20.08 -24.73 -40.79
N TYR A 155 -21.37 -24.54 -40.51
CA TYR A 155 -21.97 -23.46 -39.73
C TYR A 155 -21.70 -23.61 -38.23
N VAL A 156 -21.40 -22.49 -37.55
CA VAL A 156 -21.76 -22.27 -36.14
C VAL A 156 -22.88 -21.24 -36.14
N GLN A 157 -24.11 -21.68 -35.87
CA GLN A 157 -25.27 -20.80 -35.78
C GLN A 157 -25.78 -20.73 -34.34
N ARG A 158 -25.82 -19.52 -33.80
CA ARG A 158 -26.67 -19.12 -32.66
C ARG A 158 -28.14 -19.04 -33.08
N PRO A 159 -29.09 -19.07 -32.12
CA PRO A 159 -30.44 -19.60 -32.27
C PRO A 159 -31.45 -18.55 -32.76
N PRO A 160 -32.65 -19.01 -33.12
CA PRO A 160 -33.85 -18.24 -32.80
C PRO A 160 -35.04 -19.09 -32.29
N SER A 161 -36.04 -18.35 -31.83
CA SER A 161 -37.14 -18.70 -30.93
C SER A 161 -38.43 -19.24 -31.58
N VAL A 162 -39.23 -19.93 -30.74
CA VAL A 162 -40.71 -20.01 -30.63
C VAL A 162 -41.53 -20.88 -31.62
N GLN A 163 -42.27 -21.86 -31.08
CA GLN A 163 -43.75 -22.05 -31.18
C GLN A 163 -44.30 -23.19 -30.28
N ASP A 164 -45.48 -22.96 -29.70
CA ASP A 164 -46.30 -23.61 -28.62
C ASP A 164 -46.97 -24.99 -28.93
N PRO A 165 -47.97 -25.54 -28.16
CA PRO A 165 -48.24 -25.69 -26.70
C PRO A 165 -48.70 -27.13 -26.27
N LYS A 166 -48.81 -27.40 -24.95
CA LYS A 166 -49.71 -28.36 -24.21
C LYS A 166 -49.00 -28.80 -22.90
N HIS A 167 -49.57 -29.05 -21.72
CA HIS A 167 -50.91 -28.99 -21.11
C HIS A 167 -50.71 -29.45 -19.64
N ILE A 168 -51.46 -28.88 -18.67
CA ILE A 168 -51.71 -29.38 -17.27
C ILE A 168 -50.50 -29.39 -16.30
N ALA A 169 -50.56 -29.01 -15.01
CA ALA A 169 -51.50 -28.28 -14.16
C ALA A 169 -50.83 -28.06 -12.78
N LYS A 170 -51.28 -27.02 -12.04
CA LYS A 170 -51.19 -26.76 -10.59
C LYS A 170 -49.78 -26.45 -10.02
N SER A 171 -49.45 -25.17 -9.83
CA SER A 171 -49.88 -24.21 -8.79
C SER A 171 -49.20 -24.41 -7.43
N ASP A 172 -48.22 -23.54 -7.26
CA ASP A 172 -47.44 -23.09 -6.12
C ASP A 172 -48.20 -22.72 -4.82
N VAL A 173 -47.52 -22.98 -3.68
CA VAL A 173 -47.22 -22.04 -2.55
C VAL A 173 -48.42 -21.76 -1.60
N PRO A 174 -48.27 -21.50 -0.26
CA PRO A 174 -47.29 -20.58 0.31
C PRO A 174 -46.70 -20.79 1.73
N SER A 175 -45.53 -20.17 1.91
CA SER A 175 -45.10 -19.29 3.03
C SER A 175 -45.68 -19.48 4.45
N SER A 176 -44.79 -19.66 5.43
CA SER A 176 -44.80 -19.10 6.83
C SER A 176 -43.84 -19.94 7.71
N PHE A 177 -42.86 -19.40 8.44
CA PHE A 177 -42.85 -18.60 9.69
C PHE A 177 -42.37 -19.46 10.90
N TYR A 178 -41.19 -19.10 11.44
CA TYR A 178 -40.62 -19.25 12.80
C TYR A 178 -40.16 -20.61 13.39
N GLU A 179 -38.98 -20.51 14.01
CA GLU A 179 -38.36 -21.22 15.15
C GLU A 179 -38.46 -22.75 15.31
N HIS A 180 -37.31 -23.41 15.51
CA HIS A 180 -36.86 -23.80 16.86
C HIS A 180 -35.52 -24.59 16.88
N LYS A 181 -34.70 -24.20 17.88
CA LYS A 181 -33.67 -24.91 18.66
C LYS A 181 -33.38 -26.40 18.36
N SER A 182 -32.08 -26.75 18.33
CA SER A 182 -31.39 -27.69 19.26
C SER A 182 -29.95 -27.93 18.74
N ARG A 183 -28.92 -27.46 19.45
CA ARG A 183 -28.15 -28.19 20.47
C ARG A 183 -27.40 -29.39 19.88
N LEU A 184 -26.06 -29.31 19.81
CA LEU A 184 -25.14 -30.33 20.34
C LEU A 184 -23.70 -29.77 20.37
N SER A 185 -23.12 -29.81 21.56
CA SER A 185 -21.71 -29.60 21.91
C SER A 185 -20.96 -30.94 21.82
N PRO A 186 -19.62 -30.93 21.68
CA PRO A 186 -18.82 -31.92 22.36
C PRO A 186 -17.97 -31.31 23.49
N HIS A 187 -17.93 -32.06 24.59
CA HIS A 187 -17.30 -31.85 25.90
C HIS A 187 -15.74 -31.90 25.88
N PRO A 188 -15.04 -31.67 27.01
CA PRO A 188 -13.68 -31.13 27.07
C PRO A 188 -12.66 -32.24 27.39
N LYS A 189 -11.37 -31.90 27.35
CA LYS A 189 -10.30 -32.73 27.93
C LYS A 189 -9.70 -31.99 29.12
N ASN A 190 -9.94 -32.52 30.31
CA ASN A 190 -9.15 -32.24 31.51
C ASN A 190 -7.95 -33.19 31.52
N PHE A 191 -6.77 -32.66 31.81
CA PHE A 191 -5.63 -33.39 32.33
C PHE A 191 -5.01 -32.51 33.42
N ASP A 192 -5.23 -32.92 34.67
CA ASP A 192 -4.51 -32.41 35.85
C ASP A 192 -3.18 -33.15 35.99
N TYR A 193 -2.11 -32.43 36.34
CA TYR A 193 -1.06 -32.93 37.24
C TYR A 193 -0.38 -31.76 37.97
N SER A 194 -0.63 -31.73 39.27
CA SER A 194 0.22 -31.42 40.43
C SER A 194 1.32 -30.36 40.38
N ASN A 195 1.23 -29.43 41.34
CA ASN A 195 2.29 -28.59 41.89
C ASN A 195 3.44 -29.38 42.54
N THR A 196 4.66 -28.85 42.45
CA THR A 196 5.68 -28.99 43.50
C THR A 196 6.39 -27.65 43.72
N SER A 197 6.35 -27.18 44.96
CA SER A 197 7.09 -26.04 45.50
C SER A 197 8.47 -26.49 45.99
N ALA A 198 9.52 -25.69 45.76
CA ALA A 198 10.73 -25.72 46.58
C ALA A 198 11.46 -24.36 46.52
N ASN A 199 11.74 -23.86 47.73
CA ASN A 199 12.36 -22.58 48.07
C ASN A 199 13.90 -22.62 47.95
N ASN A 200 14.51 -21.43 47.93
CA ASN A 200 15.72 -20.98 48.68
C ASN A 200 16.45 -19.90 47.85
N SER A 201 16.41 -18.62 48.19
CA SER A 201 17.13 -17.90 49.27
C SER A 201 18.62 -17.64 49.00
N VAL A 202 18.93 -16.34 48.86
CA VAL A 202 20.09 -15.59 49.38
C VAL A 202 21.51 -16.07 49.02
N SER A 203 22.28 -15.23 48.32
CA SER A 203 23.43 -14.55 48.97
C SER A 203 24.11 -13.52 48.08
N SER A 204 24.42 -12.40 48.74
CA SER A 204 25.24 -11.27 48.37
C SER A 204 26.70 -11.65 48.05
N GLY A 205 27.38 -10.82 47.26
CA GLY A 205 28.80 -10.93 46.98
C GLY A 205 29.34 -9.85 46.03
N ALA A 206 29.52 -8.63 46.53
CA ALA A 206 30.65 -7.76 46.10
C ALA A 206 31.95 -8.58 46.28
N TYR A 207 33.03 -8.48 45.50
CA TYR A 207 33.97 -7.39 45.17
C TYR A 207 34.80 -7.95 43.97
N HIS A 208 35.35 -7.21 43.00
CA HIS A 208 36.52 -6.36 43.14
C HIS A 208 36.83 -5.69 41.78
N LEU A 209 37.09 -4.39 41.84
CA LEU A 209 37.81 -3.61 40.82
C LEU A 209 39.25 -4.15 40.75
N ARG A 210 39.74 -4.55 39.58
CA ARG A 210 41.17 -4.76 39.35
C ARG A 210 41.67 -3.94 38.17
N SER A 211 42.48 -2.96 38.53
CA SER A 211 43.20 -2.02 37.70
C SER A 211 44.16 -2.69 36.70
N LYS A 212 44.30 -2.06 35.53
CA LYS A 212 45.47 -2.19 34.63
C LYS A 212 46.77 -1.84 35.39
N PRO A 213 47.93 -2.30 34.91
CA PRO A 213 48.77 -1.36 34.15
C PRO A 213 49.60 -1.98 33.00
N GLN A 214 50.11 -1.05 32.17
CA GLN A 214 51.06 -1.14 31.05
C GLN A 214 50.63 -1.88 29.77
#